data_AF-A0A2K2RDV8-F1
#
_entry.id   AF-A0A2K2RDV8-F1
#
_cell.length_a   1.000
_cell.length_b   1.000
_cell.length_c   1.000
_cell.angle_alpha   90.00
_cell.angle_beta   90.00
_cell.angle_gamma   90.00
#
_symmetry.space_group_name_H-M   'P 1'
#
loop_
_entity.id
_entity.type
_entity.pdbx_description
1 polymer ?
#
loop_
_entity_poly.entity_id
_entity_poly.type
_entity_poly.pdbx_seq_one_letter_code
_entity_poly.pdbx_strand_id
1 'polypeptide(L)'
;MASHHSDRAVALSLQLSQAHQELRRRLNDIKADLGRRQLSDDALVTHCLAFCDALTSHHQGEDDGMFSRLLRERPDLEATVANLVQDHGMIASILSQVRELAARAVEASGPDLEAIGRELDGLAAIMESHFSYEERVIGAALDDGVDDTDWADTVFRFEGQVRPAP
;
A
#
# COMPACT_ATOMS: atom_id res chain seq x y z
N MET A 1 11.84 -31.53 -5.09
CA MET A 1 12.18 -30.10 -5.20
C MET A 1 10.95 -29.18 -5.18
N ALA A 2 9.73 -29.69 -4.92
CA ALA A 2 8.52 -28.88 -4.80
C ALA A 2 8.38 -28.13 -3.44
N SER A 3 9.16 -28.50 -2.42
CA SER A 3 9.06 -27.93 -1.08
C SER A 3 9.50 -26.46 -1.00
N HIS A 4 10.64 -26.11 -1.60
CA HIS A 4 11.17 -24.75 -1.54
C HIS A 4 10.33 -23.71 -2.30
N HIS A 5 9.63 -24.16 -3.34
CA HIS A 5 8.75 -23.31 -4.15
C HIS A 5 7.49 -22.92 -3.36
N SER A 6 6.82 -23.92 -2.78
CA SER A 6 5.64 -23.71 -1.94
C SER A 6 5.95 -22.87 -0.69
N ASP A 7 7.12 -23.07 -0.06
CA ASP A 7 7.56 -22.27 1.08
C ASP A 7 7.73 -20.78 0.72
N ARG A 8 8.18 -20.48 -0.51
CA ARG A 8 8.39 -19.10 -1.00
C ARG A 8 7.08 -18.42 -1.39
N ALA A 9 6.19 -19.14 -2.06
CA ALA A 9 4.84 -18.68 -2.37
C ALA A 9 4.07 -18.30 -1.08
N VAL A 10 4.14 -19.16 -0.06
CA VAL A 10 3.55 -18.90 1.26
C VAL A 10 4.20 -17.67 1.92
N ALA A 11 5.52 -17.54 1.85
CA ALA A 11 6.22 -16.38 2.40
C ALA A 11 5.80 -15.06 1.72
N LEU A 12 5.66 -15.05 0.39
CA LEU A 12 5.24 -13.87 -0.36
C LEU A 12 3.79 -13.46 -0.03
N SER A 13 2.86 -14.41 -0.03
CA SER A 13 1.47 -14.16 0.38
C SER A 13 1.38 -13.60 1.81
N LEU A 14 2.21 -14.13 2.72
CA LEU A 14 2.26 -13.66 4.09
C LEU A 14 2.83 -12.23 4.18
N GLN A 15 3.90 -11.92 3.44
CA GLN A 15 4.50 -10.59 3.41
C GLN A 15 3.51 -9.54 2.88
N LEU A 16 2.78 -9.88 1.81
CA LEU A 16 1.73 -9.02 1.25
C LEU A 16 0.65 -8.71 2.30
N SER A 17 0.06 -9.74 2.90
CA SER A 17 -0.97 -9.55 3.94
C SER A 17 -0.46 -8.76 5.15
N GLN A 18 0.80 -8.96 5.55
CA GLN A 18 1.42 -8.18 6.63
C GLN A 18 1.57 -6.70 6.26
N ALA A 19 2.02 -6.39 5.03
CA ALA A 19 2.11 -5.02 4.54
C ALA A 19 0.74 -4.34 4.56
N HIS A 20 -0.31 -5.03 4.09
CA HIS A 20 -1.67 -4.50 4.11
C HIS A 20 -2.21 -4.27 5.52
N GLN A 21 -1.96 -5.20 6.45
CA GLN A 21 -2.37 -5.05 7.85
C GLN A 21 -1.73 -3.82 8.49
N GLU A 22 -0.45 -3.58 8.22
CA GLU A 22 0.26 -2.39 8.72
C GLU A 22 -0.28 -1.10 8.10
N LEU A 23 -0.59 -1.08 6.80
CA LEU A 23 -1.19 0.07 6.14
C LEU A 23 -2.59 0.37 6.67
N ARG A 24 -3.43 -0.66 6.86
CA ARG A 24 -4.75 -0.53 7.51
C ARG A 24 -4.63 0.05 8.91
N ARG A 25 -3.68 -0.44 9.72
CA ARG A 25 -3.44 0.06 11.07
C ARG A 25 -3.06 1.54 11.06
N ARG A 26 -2.08 1.93 10.25
CA ARG A 26 -1.64 3.34 10.13
C ARG A 26 -2.76 4.27 9.73
N LEU A 27 -3.58 3.89 8.75
CA LEU A 27 -4.73 4.69 8.33
C LEU A 27 -5.75 4.87 9.46
N ASN A 28 -6.06 3.78 10.18
CA ASN A 28 -6.98 3.85 11.31
C ASN A 28 -6.46 4.73 12.46
N ASP A 29 -5.16 4.68 12.75
CA ASP A 29 -4.54 5.52 13.78
C ASP A 29 -4.65 7.01 13.40
N ILE A 30 -4.33 7.37 12.16
CA ILE A 30 -4.46 8.76 11.64
C ILE A 30 -5.92 9.25 11.77
N LYS A 31 -6.88 8.42 11.37
CA LYS A 31 -8.31 8.75 11.46
C LYS A 31 -8.76 8.94 12.91
N ALA A 32 -8.28 8.09 13.82
CA ALA A 32 -8.60 8.19 15.24
C ALA A 32 -8.02 9.48 15.85
N ASP A 33 -6.77 9.83 15.51
CA ASP A 33 -6.11 11.05 15.99
C ASP A 33 -6.80 12.30 15.47
N LEU A 34 -7.22 12.31 14.20
CA LEU A 34 -8.02 13.39 13.61
C LEU A 34 -9.37 13.54 14.31
N GLY A 35 -10.11 12.44 14.51
CA GLY A 35 -11.44 12.47 15.14
C GLY A 35 -11.42 12.89 16.60
N ARG A 36 -10.34 12.57 17.33
CA ARG A 36 -10.15 12.96 18.74
C ARG A 36 -9.44 14.31 18.92
N ARG A 37 -8.90 14.89 17.83
CA ARG A 37 -8.00 16.05 17.86
C ARG A 37 -6.84 15.86 18.84
N GLN A 38 -6.26 14.66 18.82
CA GLN A 38 -5.26 14.20 19.80
C GLN A 38 -3.85 14.76 19.49
N LEU A 39 -3.58 15.04 18.21
CA LEU A 39 -2.32 15.57 17.71
C LEU A 39 -2.45 17.05 17.34
N SER A 40 -1.31 17.76 17.30
CA SER A 40 -1.24 19.06 16.63
C SER A 40 -1.46 18.91 15.13
N ASP A 41 -1.94 19.97 14.49
CA ASP A 41 -2.18 20.02 13.04
C ASP A 41 -0.92 19.63 12.25
N ASP A 42 0.27 20.12 12.66
CA ASP A 42 1.56 19.78 12.03
C ASP A 42 1.93 18.28 12.14
N ALA A 43 1.69 17.67 13.31
CA ALA A 43 1.98 16.26 13.54
C ALA A 43 1.05 15.37 12.72
N LEU A 44 -0.23 15.76 12.64
CA LEU A 44 -1.21 15.07 11.82
C LEU A 44 -0.86 15.15 10.32
N VAL A 45 -0.53 16.35 9.82
CA VAL A 45 -0.06 16.52 8.43
C VAL A 45 1.15 15.64 8.14
N THR A 46 2.12 15.61 9.06
CA THR A 46 3.31 14.75 8.93
C THR A 46 2.93 13.27 8.83
N HIS A 47 2.04 12.79 9.70
CA HIS A 47 1.59 11.40 9.68
C HIS A 47 0.82 11.06 8.40
N CYS A 48 -0.05 11.97 7.93
CA CYS A 48 -0.78 11.82 6.67
C CYS A 48 0.17 11.68 5.47
N LEU A 49 1.17 12.57 5.36
CA LEU A 49 2.13 12.55 4.26
C LEU A 49 2.99 11.28 4.30
N ALA A 50 3.47 10.87 5.49
CA ALA A 50 4.23 9.64 5.65
C ALA A 50 3.42 8.39 5.28
N PHE A 51 2.12 8.37 5.61
CA PHE A 51 1.22 7.30 5.17
C PHE A 51 1.02 7.31 3.65
N CYS A 52 0.83 8.48 3.04
CA CYS A 52 0.71 8.60 1.58
C CYS A 52 1.97 8.06 0.88
N ASP A 53 3.17 8.37 1.40
CA ASP A 53 4.43 7.86 0.86
C ASP A 53 4.54 6.35 0.98
N ALA A 54 4.18 5.80 2.16
CA ALA A 54 4.20 4.37 2.39
C ALA A 54 3.25 3.60 1.45
N LEU A 55 2.02 4.09 1.27
CA LEU A 55 1.04 3.44 0.39
C LEU A 55 1.44 3.56 -1.09
N THR A 56 1.96 4.72 -1.52
CA THR A 56 2.49 4.89 -2.89
C THR A 56 3.64 3.93 -3.16
N SER A 57 4.61 3.83 -2.24
CA SER A 57 5.77 2.95 -2.39
C SER A 57 5.37 1.47 -2.44
N HIS A 58 4.41 1.07 -1.61
CA HIS A 58 3.86 -0.28 -1.63
C HIS A 58 3.25 -0.64 -2.99
N HIS A 59 2.32 0.15 -3.51
CA HIS A 59 1.69 -0.13 -4.81
C HIS A 59 2.70 -0.07 -5.98
N GLN A 60 3.67 0.84 -5.93
CA GLN A 60 4.75 0.87 -6.92
C GLN A 60 5.60 -0.41 -6.89
N GLY A 61 5.90 -0.92 -5.69
CA GLY A 61 6.59 -2.20 -5.52
C GLY A 61 5.82 -3.39 -6.10
N GLU A 62 4.50 -3.33 -6.07
CA GLU A 62 3.63 -4.34 -6.67
C GLU A 62 3.60 -4.22 -8.19
N ASP A 63 3.31 -3.03 -8.71
CA ASP A 63 3.21 -2.75 -10.14
C ASP A 63 4.51 -3.09 -10.88
N ASP A 64 5.62 -2.50 -10.43
CA ASP A 64 6.91 -2.59 -11.10
C ASP A 64 7.66 -3.89 -10.76
N GLY A 65 7.33 -4.51 -9.63
CA GLY A 65 8.01 -5.69 -9.09
C GLY A 65 7.17 -6.95 -9.18
N MET A 66 6.23 -7.11 -8.24
CA MET A 66 5.47 -8.35 -8.02
C MET A 66 4.63 -8.74 -9.23
N PHE A 67 3.77 -7.84 -9.72
CA PHE A 67 2.85 -8.08 -10.83
C PHE A 67 3.58 -8.29 -12.15
N SER A 68 4.57 -7.44 -12.43
CA SER A 68 5.43 -7.55 -13.61
C SER A 68 6.07 -8.94 -13.72
N ARG A 69 6.35 -9.57 -12.57
CA ARG A 69 6.88 -10.92 -12.53
C ARG A 69 5.82 -12.00 -12.57
N LEU A 70 4.72 -11.80 -11.85
CA LEU A 70 3.59 -12.73 -11.85
C LEU A 70 3.09 -12.96 -13.28
N LEU A 71 2.99 -11.90 -14.09
CA LEU A 71 2.58 -12.01 -15.49
C LEU A 71 3.57 -12.76 -16.39
N ARG A 72 4.86 -12.83 -16.04
CA ARG A 72 5.83 -13.65 -16.79
C ARG A 72 5.58 -15.14 -16.59
N GLU A 73 5.17 -15.52 -15.39
CA GLU A 73 4.97 -16.92 -15.00
C GLU A 73 3.52 -17.36 -15.21
N ARG A 74 2.56 -16.43 -15.09
CA ARG A 74 1.12 -16.62 -15.21
C ARG A 74 0.47 -15.56 -16.12
N PRO A 75 0.71 -15.62 -17.44
CA PRO A 75 0.10 -14.68 -18.40
C PRO A 75 -1.45 -14.72 -18.39
N ASP A 76 -2.04 -15.83 -17.93
CA ASP A 76 -3.48 -15.99 -17.77
C ASP A 76 -4.09 -15.01 -16.75
N LEU A 77 -3.28 -14.36 -15.90
CA LEU A 77 -3.71 -13.38 -14.90
C LEU A 77 -3.71 -11.93 -15.40
N GLU A 78 -3.44 -11.68 -16.69
CA GLU A 78 -3.38 -10.33 -17.26
C GLU A 78 -4.59 -9.46 -16.90
N ALA A 79 -5.81 -10.01 -17.05
CA ALA A 79 -7.03 -9.27 -16.71
C ALA A 79 -7.16 -8.98 -15.20
N THR A 80 -6.70 -9.90 -14.34
CA THR A 80 -6.71 -9.71 -12.88
C THR A 80 -5.74 -8.62 -12.48
N VAL A 81 -4.51 -8.65 -12.98
CA VAL A 81 -3.49 -7.63 -12.70
C VAL A 81 -3.92 -6.27 -13.25
N ALA A 82 -4.52 -6.22 -14.43
CA ALA A 82 -5.04 -4.97 -14.99
C ALA A 82 -6.09 -4.30 -14.07
N ASN A 83 -6.96 -5.08 -13.42
CA ASN A 83 -7.90 -4.56 -12.45
C ASN A 83 -7.20 -4.01 -11.19
N LEU A 84 -6.18 -4.71 -10.68
CA LEU A 84 -5.41 -4.26 -9.51
C LEU A 84 -4.66 -2.95 -9.79
N VAL A 85 -4.00 -2.85 -10.95
CA VAL A 85 -3.33 -1.62 -11.40
C VAL A 85 -4.34 -0.47 -11.58
N GLN A 86 -5.56 -0.76 -12.04
CA GLN A 86 -6.61 0.25 -12.13
C GLN A 86 -7.01 0.77 -10.74
N ASP A 87 -7.16 -0.12 -9.76
CA ASP A 87 -7.40 0.27 -8.36
C ASP A 87 -6.26 1.13 -7.80
N HIS A 88 -5.00 0.77 -8.09
CA HIS A 88 -3.84 1.58 -7.70
C HIS A 88 -3.91 3.00 -8.24
N GLY A 89 -4.31 3.16 -9.51
CA GLY A 89 -4.51 4.48 -10.12
C GLY A 89 -5.59 5.31 -9.41
N MET A 90 -6.71 4.68 -9.03
CA MET A 90 -7.77 5.35 -8.25
C MET A 90 -7.27 5.77 -6.87
N ILE A 91 -6.55 4.89 -6.18
CA ILE A 91 -5.97 5.18 -4.86
C ILE A 91 -4.95 6.31 -4.95
N ALA A 92 -4.06 6.30 -5.96
CA ALA A 92 -3.08 7.35 -6.19
C ALA A 92 -3.72 8.73 -6.42
N SER A 93 -4.89 8.77 -7.07
CA SER A 93 -5.65 10.02 -7.24
C SER A 93 -6.18 10.56 -5.91
N ILE A 94 -6.58 9.70 -4.98
CA ILE A 94 -7.03 10.12 -3.64
C ILE A 94 -5.84 10.59 -2.81
N LEU A 95 -4.72 9.85 -2.83
CA LEU A 95 -3.50 10.25 -2.14
C LEU A 95 -3.00 11.63 -2.61
N SER A 96 -3.09 11.92 -3.91
CA SER A 96 -2.73 13.24 -4.46
C SER A 96 -3.60 14.35 -3.87
N GLN A 97 -4.92 14.14 -3.79
CA GLN A 97 -5.85 15.10 -3.17
C GLN A 97 -5.55 15.31 -1.69
N VAL A 98 -5.25 14.24 -0.94
CA VAL A 98 -4.85 14.33 0.47
C VAL A 98 -3.57 15.15 0.64
N ARG A 99 -2.57 14.97 -0.23
CA ARG A 99 -1.32 15.75 -0.19
C ARG A 99 -1.55 17.23 -0.45
N GLU A 100 -2.39 17.57 -1.42
CA GLU A 100 -2.76 18.96 -1.71
C GLU A 100 -3.48 19.61 -0.53
N LEU A 101 -4.42 18.89 0.09
CA LEU A 101 -5.12 19.34 1.29
C LEU A 101 -4.15 19.55 2.47
N ALA A 102 -3.24 18.60 2.67
CA ALA A 102 -2.24 18.67 3.73
C ALA A 102 -1.29 19.88 3.54
N ALA A 103 -0.88 20.16 2.30
CA ALA A 103 -0.06 21.33 2.00
C ALA A 103 -0.77 22.65 2.34
N ARG A 104 -2.08 22.76 2.04
CA ARG A 104 -2.87 23.94 2.40
C ARG A 104 -3.12 24.07 3.90
N ALA A 105 -3.33 22.96 4.59
CA ALA A 105 -3.56 22.95 6.05
C ALA A 105 -2.37 23.52 6.85
N VAL A 106 -1.14 23.40 6.32
CA VAL A 106 0.06 24.03 6.90
C VAL A 106 0.03 25.55 6.76
N GLU A 107 -0.60 26.08 5.71
CA GLU A 107 -0.67 27.51 5.42
C GLU A 107 -1.87 28.20 6.10
N ALA A 108 -2.99 27.49 6.29
CA ALA A 108 -4.21 28.00 6.90
C ALA A 108 -4.87 26.97 7.84
N SER A 109 -4.95 27.28 9.13
CA SER A 109 -5.56 26.39 10.13
C SER A 109 -7.08 26.25 9.93
N GLY A 110 -7.61 25.02 9.95
CA GLY A 110 -9.03 24.71 10.20
C GLY A 110 -9.76 23.95 9.09
N PRO A 111 -10.19 24.60 7.98
CA PRO A 111 -11.13 24.01 7.01
C PRO A 111 -10.59 22.77 6.28
N ASP A 112 -9.27 22.69 6.07
CA ASP A 112 -8.65 21.62 5.29
C ASP A 112 -8.54 20.29 6.09
N LEU A 113 -8.54 20.31 7.43
CA LEU A 113 -8.45 19.08 8.24
C LEU A 113 -9.71 18.21 8.15
N GLU A 114 -10.90 18.82 8.13
CA GLU A 114 -12.15 18.08 7.94
C GLU A 114 -12.22 17.47 6.54
N ALA A 115 -11.68 18.17 5.53
CA ALA A 115 -11.60 17.65 4.17
C ALA A 115 -10.62 16.47 4.09
N ILE A 116 -9.44 16.55 4.73
CA ILE A 116 -8.52 15.40 4.86
C ILE A 116 -9.24 14.19 5.47
N GLY A 117 -10.02 14.39 6.53
CA GLY A 117 -10.78 13.31 7.15
C GLY A 117 -11.74 12.59 6.20
N ARG A 118 -12.49 13.34 5.39
CA ARG A 118 -13.41 12.78 4.40
C ARG A 118 -12.69 11.98 3.32
N GLU A 119 -11.56 12.48 2.83
CA GLU A 119 -10.74 11.75 1.86
C GLU A 119 -10.17 10.45 2.45
N LEU A 120 -9.70 10.48 3.71
CA LEU A 120 -9.21 9.30 4.41
C LEU A 120 -10.32 8.27 4.71
N ASP A 121 -11.56 8.71 4.93
CA ASP A 121 -12.71 7.82 5.05
C ASP A 121 -13.01 7.10 3.73
N GLY A 122 -13.03 7.83 2.62
CA GLY A 122 -13.20 7.25 1.29
C GLY A 122 -12.07 6.28 0.93
N LEU A 123 -10.82 6.68 1.21
CA LEU A 123 -9.64 5.86 1.00
C LEU A 123 -9.71 4.55 1.79
N ALA A 124 -10.12 4.59 3.06
CA ALA A 124 -10.23 3.38 3.89
C ALA A 124 -11.22 2.37 3.30
N ALA A 125 -12.36 2.83 2.76
CA ALA A 125 -13.35 1.95 2.15
C ALA A 125 -12.82 1.28 0.87
N ILE A 126 -12.09 2.03 0.04
CA ILE A 126 -11.50 1.51 -1.20
C ILE A 126 -10.38 0.52 -0.89
N MET A 127 -9.45 0.88 0.01
CA MET A 127 -8.34 0.02 0.43
C MET A 127 -8.82 -1.32 0.99
N GLU A 128 -9.91 -1.32 1.77
CA GLU A 128 -10.42 -2.57 2.34
C GLU A 128 -10.90 -3.54 1.24
N SER A 129 -11.63 -3.04 0.24
CA SER A 129 -12.06 -3.84 -0.90
C SER A 129 -10.88 -4.31 -1.74
N HIS A 130 -9.94 -3.39 -2.01
CA HIS A 130 -8.77 -3.63 -2.85
C HIS A 130 -7.84 -4.70 -2.24
N PHE A 131 -7.38 -4.51 -1.00
CA PHE A 131 -6.50 -5.46 -0.32
C PHE A 131 -7.16 -6.85 -0.16
N SER A 132 -8.46 -6.89 0.14
CA SER A 132 -9.19 -8.16 0.26
C SER A 132 -9.30 -8.90 -1.09
N TYR A 133 -9.45 -8.15 -2.17
CA TYR A 133 -9.47 -8.71 -3.52
C TYR A 133 -8.09 -9.25 -3.90
N GLU A 134 -7.05 -8.43 -3.70
CA GLU A 134 -5.68 -8.77 -4.02
C GLU A 134 -5.18 -10.01 -3.25
N GLU A 135 -5.29 -10.00 -1.92
CA GLU A 135 -4.84 -11.11 -1.07
C GLU A 135 -5.49 -12.45 -1.52
N ARG A 136 -6.76 -12.41 -1.94
CA ARG A 136 -7.47 -13.58 -2.44
C ARG A 136 -6.95 -14.06 -3.80
N VAL A 137 -6.81 -13.16 -4.77
CA VAL A 137 -6.46 -13.55 -6.14
C VAL A 137 -4.97 -13.87 -6.29
N ILE A 138 -4.10 -13.13 -5.60
CA ILE A 138 -2.66 -13.37 -5.60
C ILE A 138 -2.34 -14.61 -4.78
N GLY A 139 -2.97 -14.79 -3.62
CA GLY A 139 -2.82 -16.03 -2.83
C GLY A 139 -3.16 -17.27 -3.64
N ALA A 140 -4.32 -17.27 -4.32
CA ALA A 140 -4.71 -18.36 -5.21
C ALA A 140 -3.73 -18.57 -6.37
N ALA A 141 -3.24 -17.48 -6.99
CA ALA A 141 -2.27 -17.57 -8.07
C ALA A 141 -0.95 -18.22 -7.65
N LEU A 142 -0.46 -17.88 -6.46
CA LEU A 142 0.78 -18.40 -5.89
C LEU A 142 0.65 -19.87 -5.47
N ASP A 143 -0.51 -20.27 -4.94
CA ASP A 143 -0.81 -21.66 -4.57
C ASP A 143 -0.91 -22.59 -5.80
N ASP A 144 -1.31 -22.04 -6.96
CA ASP A 144 -1.47 -22.78 -8.23
C ASP A 144 -0.14 -22.96 -9.03
N GLY A 145 1.02 -22.60 -8.47
CA GLY A 145 2.35 -22.93 -9.01
C GLY A 145 3.01 -21.84 -9.89
N VAL A 146 3.83 -21.00 -9.25
CA VAL A 146 4.60 -19.88 -9.81
C VAL A 146 6.12 -20.17 -9.75
N ASP A 147 6.71 -20.76 -10.82
CA ASP A 147 8.08 -21.32 -10.86
C ASP A 147 9.20 -20.36 -10.37
N ASP A 148 10.02 -20.83 -9.41
CA ASP A 148 10.99 -20.01 -8.67
C ASP A 148 12.12 -19.43 -9.55
N THR A 149 11.96 -18.19 -9.98
CA THR A 149 13.01 -17.45 -10.69
C THR A 149 13.48 -16.19 -9.93
N ASP A 150 13.83 -16.28 -8.63
CA ASP A 150 14.44 -15.19 -7.81
C ASP A 150 13.49 -14.15 -7.13
N TRP A 151 12.40 -14.57 -6.47
CA TRP A 151 11.29 -13.69 -6.01
C TRP A 151 11.64 -12.74 -4.85
N ALA A 152 12.75 -12.96 -4.15
CA ALA A 152 12.93 -12.46 -2.78
C ALA A 152 13.70 -11.13 -2.66
N ASP A 153 14.28 -10.59 -3.72
CA ASP A 153 15.19 -9.44 -3.60
C ASP A 153 14.64 -8.09 -4.10
N THR A 154 13.39 -8.04 -4.60
CA THR A 154 12.90 -6.84 -5.32
C THR A 154 11.57 -6.24 -4.82
N VAL A 155 10.79 -6.92 -3.97
CA VAL A 155 9.39 -6.50 -3.76
C VAL A 155 9.15 -5.62 -2.52
N PHE A 156 9.95 -5.72 -1.45
CA PHE A 156 9.68 -5.01 -0.18
C PHE A 156 10.90 -4.28 0.39
N ARG A 157 11.61 -3.47 -0.40
CA ARG A 157 12.69 -2.64 0.14
C ARG A 157 12.10 -1.42 0.87
N PHE A 158 11.74 -1.61 2.14
CA PHE A 158 11.61 -0.50 3.09
C PHE A 158 13.00 0.07 3.32
N GLU A 159 13.41 1.12 2.59
CA GLU A 159 14.67 1.83 2.87
C GLU A 159 14.55 2.66 4.15
N GLY A 160 14.67 1.97 5.28
CA GLY A 160 14.97 2.53 6.59
C GLY A 160 16.41 2.21 6.98
N GLN A 161 17.40 2.80 6.30
CA GLN A 161 18.78 2.81 6.78
C GLN A 161 19.43 4.17 6.54
N VAL A 162 19.23 5.07 7.49
CA VAL A 162 20.11 6.24 7.67
C VAL A 162 21.52 5.72 7.92
N ARG A 163 22.45 6.00 7.01
CA ARG A 163 23.88 5.84 7.24
C ARG A 163 24.36 6.99 8.13
N PRO A 164 25.16 6.76 9.18
CA PRO A 164 25.92 7.85 9.78
C PRO A 164 26.98 8.30 8.79
N ALA A 165 27.03 9.62 8.56
CA ALA A 165 28.05 10.31 7.78
C ALA A 165 29.43 10.20 8.48
N PRO A 166 30.55 10.40 7.73
CA PRO A 166 31.88 9.89 8.09
C PRO A 166 32.49 10.49 9.36
#